data_AF-A0A844MLJ8-F1
#
_entry.id   AF-A0A844MLJ8-F1
#
_cell.length_a   1.000
_cell.length_b   1.000
_cell.length_c   1.000
_cell.angle_alpha   90.00
_cell.angle_beta   90.00
_cell.angle_gamma   90.00
#
_symmetry.space_group_name_H-M   'P 1'
#
loop_
_entity.id
_entity.type
_entity.pdbx_description
1 polymer ?
#
loop_
_entity_poly.entity_id
_entity_poly.type
_entity_poly.pdbx_seq_one_letter_code
_entity_poly.pdbx_strand_id
1 'polypeptide(L)' 'MQKQGVSLAEAARRLGVSQSTLYVAVQKGQISSFRRNRRTVISTGALRDYQVRQRSMSDYRL' A
#
# COMPACT_ATOMS: atom_id res chain seq x y z
N MET A 1 6.44 13.13 16.37
CA MET A 1 6.45 11.74 15.83
C MET A 1 6.51 11.82 14.31
N GLN A 2 7.63 11.42 13.71
CA GLN A 2 7.79 11.41 12.25
C GLN A 2 6.72 10.46 11.67
N LYS A 3 5.70 10.97 10.96
CA LYS A 3 4.80 10.13 10.16
C LYS A 3 5.62 9.58 8.99
N GLN A 4 6.37 8.51 9.26
CA GLN A 4 7.19 7.82 8.28
C GLN A 4 6.23 7.14 7.30
N GLY A 5 6.13 7.71 6.11
CA GLY A 5 5.45 7.10 4.98
C GLY A 5 6.49 6.57 4.01
N VAL A 6 6.19 5.44 3.39
CA VAL A 6 7.05 4.79 2.39
C VAL A 6 6.61 5.19 0.98
N SER A 7 7.54 5.22 0.03
CA SER A 7 7.18 5.45 -1.37
C SER A 7 6.33 4.30 -1.91
N LEU A 8 5.58 4.55 -2.98
CA LEU A 8 4.83 3.50 -3.69
C LEU A 8 5.72 2.30 -4.06
N ALA A 9 6.95 2.58 -4.52
CA ALA A 9 7.94 1.57 -4.88
C ALA A 9 8.38 0.69 -3.71
N GLU A 10 8.66 1.32 -2.57
CA GLU A 10 9.05 0.65 -1.33
C GLU A 10 7.88 -0.19 -0.78
N ALA A 11 6.67 0.35 -0.82
CA ALA A 11 5.46 -0.33 -0.37
C ALA A 11 5.16 -1.58 -1.21
N ALA A 12 5.32 -1.50 -2.53
CA ALA A 12 5.12 -2.61 -3.44
C ALA A 12 6.08 -3.77 -3.11
N ARG A 13 7.36 -3.46 -2.88
CA ARG A 13 8.37 -4.46 -2.47
C ARG A 13 8.01 -5.13 -1.15
N ARG A 14 7.58 -4.35 -0.14
CA ARG A 14 7.20 -4.89 1.18
C ARG A 14 5.97 -5.80 1.13
N LEU A 15 5.05 -5.52 0.22
CA LEU A 15 3.84 -6.31 -0.01
C LEU A 15 4.07 -7.48 -0.96
N GLY A 16 5.24 -7.58 -1.61
CA GLY A 16 5.51 -8.61 -2.61
C GLY A 16 4.66 -8.47 -3.88
N VAL A 17 4.16 -7.27 -4.17
CA VAL A 17 3.31 -7.00 -5.35
C VAL A 17 4.04 -6.09 -6.34
N SER A 18 3.56 -6.07 -7.58
CA SER A 18 4.10 -5.13 -8.57
C SER A 18 3.74 -3.68 -8.22
N GLN A 19 4.58 -2.73 -8.60
CA GLN A 19 4.27 -1.30 -8.44
C GLN A 19 2.97 -0.92 -9.15
N SER A 20 2.70 -1.50 -10.33
CA SER A 20 1.48 -1.25 -11.10
C SER A 20 0.24 -1.72 -10.35
N THR A 21 0.29 -2.91 -9.73
CA THR A 21 -0.78 -3.43 -8.86
C THR A 21 -1.05 -2.47 -7.71
N LEU A 22 0.00 -1.99 -7.04
CA LEU A 22 -0.13 -1.06 -5.93
C LEU A 22 -0.65 0.31 -6.40
N TYR A 23 -0.22 0.77 -7.57
CA TYR A 23 -0.69 2.01 -8.18
C TYR A 23 -2.19 1.95 -8.49
N VAL A 24 -2.66 0.83 -9.07
CA VAL A 24 -4.09 0.61 -9.32
C VAL A 24 -4.87 0.56 -8.01
N ALA A 25 -4.34 -0.10 -6.96
CA ALA A 25 -4.98 -0.12 -5.65
C ALA A 25 -5.12 1.28 -5.04
N VAL A 26 -4.08 2.13 -5.18
CA VAL A 26 -4.14 3.54 -4.79
C VAL A 26 -5.21 4.28 -5.59
N GLN A 27 -5.22 4.14 -6.91
CA GLN A 27 -6.17 4.81 -7.80
C GLN A 27 -7.62 4.39 -7.52
N LYS A 28 -7.83 3.12 -7.17
CA LYS A 28 -9.14 2.57 -6.78
C LYS A 28 -9.54 2.94 -5.34
N GLY A 29 -8.70 3.65 -4.60
CA GLY A 29 -8.95 4.01 -3.20
C GLY A 29 -8.86 2.84 -2.22
N GLN A 30 -8.31 1.70 -2.64
CA GLN A 30 -8.14 0.50 -1.80
C GLN A 30 -7.03 0.67 -0.76
N ILE A 31 -6.09 1.57 -1.00
CA ILE A 31 -5.04 1.93 -0.06
C ILE A 31 -4.92 3.45 0.05
N SER A 32 -4.93 3.94 1.28
CA SER A 32 -4.84 5.36 1.55
C SER A 32 -3.41 5.85 1.29
N SER A 33 -3.27 6.83 0.39
CA SER A 33 -2.00 7.45 0.04
C SER A 33 -2.13 8.97 0.04
N PHE A 34 -1.01 9.65 0.25
CA PHE A 34 -0.95 11.10 0.23
C PHE A 34 0.20 11.55 -0.66
N ARG A 35 0.02 12.69 -1.32
CA ARG A 35 1.09 13.31 -2.12
C ARG A 35 1.96 14.14 -1.21
N ARG A 36 3.27 13.86 -1.20
CA ARG A 36 4.28 14.68 -0.52
C ARG A 36 5.36 15.04 -1.53
N ASN A 37 5.54 16.34 -1.78
CA ASN A 37 6.57 16.85 -2.69
C ASN A 37 6.52 16.19 -4.08
N ARG A 38 5.32 16.13 -4.68
CA ARG A 38 4.99 15.45 -5.96
C ARG A 38 5.14 13.93 -6.00
N ARG A 39 5.52 13.28 -4.88
CA ARG A 39 5.62 11.82 -4.77
C ARG A 39 4.40 11.25 -4.06
N THR A 40 3.92 10.10 -4.53
CA THR A 40 2.89 9.33 -3.81
C THR A 40 3.56 8.57 -2.67
N VAL A 41 3.10 8.84 -1.46
CA VAL A 41 3.60 8.26 -0.23
C VAL A 41 2.46 7.52 0.47
N ILE A 42 2.76 6.34 0.97
CA ILE A 42 1.81 5.48 1.67
C ILE A 42 2.23 5.46 3.14
N SER A 43 1.29 5.82 4.01
CA SER A 43 1.50 5.73 5.46
C SER A 43 1.69 4.28 5.89
N THR A 44 2.56 4.01 6.86
CA THR A 44 2.74 2.66 7.41
C THR A 44 1.43 2.04 7.90
N GLY A 45 0.53 2.86 8.49
CA GLY A 45 -0.81 2.40 8.90
C GLY A 45 -1.68 1.95 7.74
N ALA A 46 -1.69 2.69 6.63
CA ALA A 46 -2.44 2.32 5.42
C ALA A 46 -1.88 1.05 4.78
N LEU A 47 -0.55 0.87 4.80
CA LEU A 47 0.11 -0.32 4.30
C LEU A 47 -0.27 -1.57 5.13
N ARG A 48 -0.30 -1.43 6.46
CA ARG A 48 -0.72 -2.49 7.38
C ARG A 48 -2.19 -2.88 7.18
N ASP A 49 -3.08 -1.90 7.07
CA ASP A 49 -4.52 -2.13 6.83
C ASP A 49 -4.74 -2.89 5.51
N TYR A 50 -4.06 -2.46 4.44
CA TYR A 50 -4.11 -3.14 3.16
C TYR A 50 -3.58 -4.57 3.22
N GLN A 51 -2.48 -4.80 3.93
CA GLN A 51 -1.90 -6.14 4.11
C GLN A 51 -2.87 -7.09 4.83
N VAL A 52 -3.56 -6.62 5.87
CA VAL A 52 -4.57 -7.42 6.58
C VAL A 52 -5.72 -7.79 5.65
N ARG A 53 -6.26 -6.82 4.90
CA ARG A 53 -7.32 -7.06 3.90
C ARG A 53 -6.90 -8.08 2.84
N GLN A 54 -5.68 -7.96 2.33
CA GLN A 54 -5.17 -8.86 1.31
C GLN A 54 -4.92 -10.28 1.83
N ARG A 55 -4.47 -10.41 3.08
CA ARG A 55 -4.29 -11.71 3.73
C ARG A 55 -5.64 -12.40 3.96
N SER A 56 -6.66 -11.67 4.41
CA SER A 56 -8.03 -12.19 4.53
C SER A 56 -8.63 -12.65 3.20
N MET A 57 -8.26 -12.03 2.07
CA MET A 57 -8.66 -12.51 0.74
C MET A 57 -7.88 -13.75 0.26
N SER A 58 -6.63 -13.91 0.69
CA SER A 58 -5.78 -15.03 0.26
C SER A 58 -6.05 -16.32 1.04
N ASP A 59 -6.57 -16.20 2.26
CA ASP A 59 -6.92 -17.31 3.16
C ASP A 59 -8.14 -18.13 2.68
N TYR A 60 -8.81 -17.71 1.60
CA TYR A 60 -9.92 -18.44 0.98
C TYR A 60 -9.49 -19.50 -0.05
N ARG A 61 -8.20 -19.81 -0.16
CA ARG A 61 -7.70 -20.85 -1.05
C ARG A 61 -7.49 -22.16 -0.27
N LEU A 62 -8.60 -22.83 0.04
CA LEU A 62 -8.67 -24.25 0.40
C LEU A 62 -8.52 -25.13 -0.84
#